data_AF-A0A7W7T5R8-F1
#
_entry.id   AF-A0A7W7T5R8-F1
#
_cell.length_a   1.000
_cell.length_b   1.000
_cell.length_c   1.000
_cell.angle_alpha   90.00
_cell.angle_beta   90.00
_cell.angle_gamma   90.00
#
_symmetry.space_group_name_H-M   'P 1'
#
loop_
_entity.id
_entity.type
_entity.pdbx_description
1 polymer ?
#
loop_
_entity_poly.entity_id
_entity_poly.type
_entity_poly.pdbx_seq_one_letter_code
_entity_poly.pdbx_strand_id
1 'polypeptide(L)'
;MPTEHARKFQYVAATQDIVIDVRSTNPHSVAWLKAGALPKPEAVKAKTIDEPDLHLGATPRQRGLVGYFRPLRPHTRDQSLLRRYEQRRAEFATLRDKMDLLARRDEYHVVDGVVHGYDARGRLQPLTGDHDIFDIHTSGGTVLGERRYRHAITTMVNLRMGVTHGAHMFWNPTTAADRAIFESIALGDGPKLRFHPDGTMTSGDYRRTDAATPIRRRVPAHLEAVAV
;
A
#
# COMPACT_ATOMS: atom_id res chain seq x y z
N MET A 1 -1.89 -9.46 6.51
CA MET A 1 -3.35 -9.18 6.33
C MET A 1 -4.20 -9.85 7.42
N PRO A 2 -5.24 -9.18 7.98
CA PRO A 2 -6.24 -9.81 8.84
C PRO A 2 -7.11 -10.87 8.10
N THR A 3 -7.47 -11.96 8.77
CA THR A 3 -8.30 -13.04 8.16
C THR A 3 -9.65 -12.55 7.63
N GLU A 4 -10.27 -11.56 8.28
CA GLU A 4 -11.51 -10.95 7.77
C GLU A 4 -11.31 -10.30 6.40
N HIS A 5 -10.18 -9.62 6.18
CA HIS A 5 -9.88 -8.98 4.90
C HIS A 5 -9.62 -10.04 3.82
N ALA A 6 -8.91 -11.13 4.18
CA ALA A 6 -8.70 -12.25 3.27
C ALA A 6 -10.03 -12.88 2.80
N ARG A 7 -10.99 -13.07 3.72
CA ARG A 7 -12.34 -13.54 3.39
C ARG A 7 -13.08 -12.58 2.45
N LYS A 8 -12.92 -11.27 2.63
CA LYS A 8 -13.51 -10.27 1.73
C LYS A 8 -12.88 -10.33 0.33
N PHE A 9 -11.56 -10.56 0.22
CA PHE A 9 -10.93 -10.80 -1.07
C PHE A 9 -11.44 -12.08 -1.74
N GLN A 10 -11.55 -13.19 -0.99
CA GLN A 10 -12.16 -14.44 -1.50
C GLN A 10 -13.58 -14.20 -2.01
N TYR A 11 -14.39 -13.44 -1.25
CA TYR A 11 -15.74 -13.05 -1.65
C TYR A 11 -15.76 -12.24 -2.95
N VAL A 12 -14.91 -11.22 -3.10
CA VAL A 12 -14.85 -10.40 -4.32
C VAL A 12 -14.36 -11.23 -5.51
N ALA A 13 -13.32 -12.05 -5.33
CA ALA A 13 -12.80 -12.92 -6.37
C ALA A 13 -13.89 -13.87 -6.91
N ALA A 14 -14.62 -14.52 -6.00
CA ALA A 14 -15.69 -15.46 -6.35
C ALA A 14 -16.90 -14.78 -6.99
N THR A 15 -17.39 -13.68 -6.42
CA THR A 15 -18.61 -13.02 -6.90
C THR A 15 -18.42 -12.28 -8.23
N GLN A 16 -17.20 -11.86 -8.55
CA GLN A 16 -16.91 -11.10 -9.77
C GLN A 16 -16.22 -11.92 -10.87
N ASP A 17 -15.97 -13.21 -10.60
CA ASP A 17 -15.21 -14.12 -11.47
C ASP A 17 -13.87 -13.52 -11.91
N ILE A 18 -13.05 -13.18 -10.92
CA ILE A 18 -11.73 -12.56 -11.09
C ILE A 18 -10.69 -13.22 -10.20
N VAL A 19 -9.43 -13.15 -10.64
CA VAL A 19 -8.25 -13.48 -9.84
C VAL A 19 -7.65 -12.17 -9.35
N ILE A 20 -7.29 -12.12 -8.07
CA ILE A 20 -6.70 -10.93 -7.43
C ILE A 20 -5.37 -11.33 -6.81
N ASP A 21 -4.30 -10.65 -7.20
CA ASP A 21 -2.97 -10.81 -6.61
C ASP A 21 -2.69 -9.64 -5.68
N VAL A 22 -2.33 -9.92 -4.43
CA VAL A 22 -2.04 -8.92 -3.39
C VAL A 22 -0.61 -9.10 -2.91
N ARG A 23 0.14 -8.00 -2.83
CA ARG A 23 1.53 -8.03 -2.35
C ARG A 23 1.57 -8.34 -0.86
N SER A 24 2.69 -8.87 -0.40
CA SER A 24 2.94 -9.05 1.03
C SER A 24 2.91 -7.69 1.75
N THR A 25 2.15 -7.64 2.83
CA THR A 25 2.04 -6.47 3.72
C THR A 25 2.87 -6.67 4.97
N ASN A 26 3.35 -5.59 5.60
CA ASN A 26 4.02 -5.67 6.89
C ASN A 26 3.16 -6.46 7.90
N PRO A 27 3.64 -7.59 8.45
CA PRO A 27 2.85 -8.43 9.34
C PRO A 27 2.43 -7.68 10.63
N HIS A 28 3.21 -6.69 11.06
CA HIS A 28 2.89 -5.87 12.23
C HIS A 28 1.71 -4.93 12.00
N SER A 29 1.33 -4.63 10.75
CA SER A 29 0.14 -3.84 10.44
C SER A 29 -1.17 -4.57 10.78
N VAL A 30 -1.14 -5.90 10.92
CA VAL A 30 -2.36 -6.71 11.18
C VAL A 30 -3.03 -6.34 12.50
N ALA A 31 -2.26 -6.16 13.57
CA ALA A 31 -2.83 -5.80 14.88
C ALA A 31 -3.48 -4.41 14.83
N TRP A 32 -2.86 -3.46 14.12
CA TRP A 32 -3.37 -2.10 13.96
C TRP A 32 -4.65 -2.04 13.13
N LEU A 33 -4.71 -2.76 12.01
CA LEU A 33 -5.93 -2.86 11.21
C LEU A 33 -7.09 -3.42 12.04
N LYS A 34 -6.83 -4.45 12.86
CA LYS A 34 -7.84 -4.99 13.79
C LYS A 34 -8.24 -4.00 14.89
N ALA A 35 -7.33 -3.15 15.32
CA ALA A 35 -7.57 -2.12 16.33
C ALA A 35 -8.25 -0.86 15.78
N GLY A 36 -8.51 -0.78 14.45
CA GLY A 36 -9.19 0.35 13.82
C GLY A 36 -8.27 1.43 13.27
N ALA A 37 -6.95 1.18 13.20
CA ALA A 37 -6.04 2.05 12.46
C ALA A 37 -6.42 2.08 10.97
N LEU A 38 -6.24 3.22 10.32
CA LEU A 38 -6.65 3.43 8.94
C LEU A 38 -5.58 2.90 7.98
N PRO A 39 -5.94 2.18 6.91
CA PRO A 39 -4.98 1.82 5.88
C PRO A 39 -4.42 3.10 5.22
N LYS A 40 -3.12 3.11 4.91
CA LYS A 40 -2.46 4.27 4.36
C LYS A 40 -3.06 4.66 2.99
N PRO A 41 -3.46 5.92 2.77
CA PRO A 41 -3.91 6.38 1.47
C PRO A 41 -2.74 6.68 0.56
N GLU A 42 -3.00 6.72 -0.75
CA GLU A 42 -1.99 6.99 -1.77
C GLU A 42 -1.25 8.33 -1.57
N ALA A 43 -1.95 9.33 -1.05
CA ALA A 43 -1.41 10.65 -0.77
C ALA A 43 -0.23 10.61 0.23
N VAL A 44 -0.28 9.72 1.23
CA VAL A 44 0.76 9.62 2.26
C VAL A 44 1.86 8.69 1.75
N LYS A 45 3.02 9.23 1.38
CA LYS A 45 4.12 8.42 0.82
C LYS A 45 5.07 7.81 1.87
N ALA A 46 4.99 8.28 3.13
CA ALA A 46 5.70 7.71 4.26
C ALA A 46 5.44 6.21 4.41
N LYS A 47 6.42 5.46 4.90
CA LYS A 47 6.31 3.99 5.01
C LYS A 47 5.97 3.56 6.44
N THR A 48 5.55 2.30 6.60
CA THR A 48 5.39 1.73 7.95
C THR A 48 6.72 1.60 8.68
N ILE A 49 6.67 1.69 10.00
CA ILE A 49 7.77 1.43 10.94
C ILE A 49 8.02 -0.08 11.01
N ASP A 50 9.28 -0.47 10.88
CA ASP A 50 9.75 -1.85 11.00
C ASP A 50 10.89 -1.99 12.02
N GLU A 51 11.36 -3.20 12.29
CA GLU A 51 12.34 -3.50 13.35
C GLU A 51 13.62 -2.64 13.31
N PRO A 52 14.25 -2.40 12.13
CA PRO A 52 15.44 -1.55 12.08
C PRO A 52 15.15 -0.10 12.48
N ASP A 53 13.92 0.39 12.30
CA ASP A 53 13.55 1.78 12.62
C ASP A 53 13.55 2.03 14.14
N LEU A 54 13.39 0.97 14.96
CA LEU A 54 13.43 1.08 16.42
C LEU A 54 14.81 1.55 16.92
N HIS A 55 15.86 1.15 16.22
CA HIS A 55 17.23 1.58 16.49
C HIS A 55 17.53 3.00 15.97
N LEU A 56 16.60 3.59 15.23
CA LEU A 56 16.69 4.92 14.64
C LEU A 56 15.74 5.93 15.32
N GLY A 57 15.19 5.57 16.49
CA GLY A 57 14.35 6.44 17.31
C GLY A 57 12.84 6.24 17.15
N ALA A 58 12.38 5.25 16.37
CA ALA A 58 10.97 4.89 16.36
C ALA A 58 10.59 4.12 17.64
N THR A 59 9.36 4.29 18.13
CA THR A 59 8.92 3.62 19.35
C THR A 59 8.50 2.17 19.05
N PRO A 60 8.89 1.16 19.86
CA PRO A 60 8.49 -0.24 19.64
C PRO A 60 6.99 -0.45 19.57
N ARG A 61 6.23 0.32 20.36
CA ARG A 61 4.76 0.31 20.36
C ARG A 61 4.13 0.89 19.10
N GLN A 62 4.89 1.42 18.16
CA GLN A 62 4.39 2.00 16.90
C GLN A 62 4.73 1.12 15.68
N ARG A 63 5.41 -0.02 15.88
CA ARG A 63 5.78 -0.94 14.79
C ARG A 63 4.55 -1.37 14.00
N GLY A 64 4.61 -1.26 12.67
CA GLY A 64 3.49 -1.52 11.76
C GLY A 64 2.63 -0.29 11.41
N LEU A 65 2.74 0.83 12.16
CA LEU A 65 2.12 2.11 11.81
C LEU A 65 2.96 2.89 10.81
N VAL A 66 2.36 3.83 10.08
CA VAL A 66 3.04 4.72 9.14
C VAL A 66 3.86 5.75 9.91
N GLY A 67 5.18 5.68 9.77
CA GLY A 67 6.13 6.52 10.49
C GLY A 67 6.58 7.71 9.64
N TYR A 68 6.56 8.89 10.23
CA TYR A 68 7.24 10.06 9.71
C TYR A 68 7.99 10.74 10.86
N PHE A 69 9.27 10.43 10.99
CA PHE A 69 10.13 10.90 12.07
C PHE A 69 11.53 11.21 11.54
N ARG A 70 12.22 12.14 12.19
CA ARG A 70 13.64 12.40 11.90
C ARG A 70 14.46 11.25 12.51
N PRO A 71 15.15 10.42 11.72
CA PRO A 71 15.88 9.29 12.28
C PRO A 71 17.10 9.76 13.08
N LEU A 72 17.38 9.05 14.18
CA LEU A 72 18.60 9.21 14.95
C LEU A 72 19.73 8.44 14.27
N ARG A 73 20.90 9.08 14.12
CA ARG A 73 22.07 8.42 13.53
C ARG A 73 22.55 7.33 14.49
N PRO A 74 22.63 6.07 14.05
CA PRO A 74 23.04 4.99 14.93
C PRO A 74 24.56 5.02 15.15
N HIS A 75 25.00 4.75 16.38
CA HIS A 75 26.41 4.55 16.71
C HIS A 75 26.80 3.08 16.49
N THR A 76 26.92 2.67 15.23
CA THR A 76 27.22 1.28 14.85
C THR A 76 28.12 1.22 13.62
N ARG A 77 28.77 0.07 13.41
CA ARG A 77 29.42 -0.29 12.13
C ARG A 77 28.54 -1.14 11.22
N ASP A 78 27.34 -1.51 11.67
CA ASP A 78 26.38 -2.27 10.88
C ASP A 78 25.92 -1.46 9.66
N GLN A 79 26.38 -1.90 8.49
CA GLN A 79 26.09 -1.26 7.22
C GLN A 79 24.60 -1.34 6.84
N SER A 80 23.88 -2.37 7.30
CA SER A 80 22.45 -2.50 7.02
C SER A 80 21.65 -1.42 7.75
N LEU A 81 21.96 -1.19 9.03
CA LEU A 81 21.32 -0.16 9.84
C LEU A 81 21.73 1.25 9.38
N LEU A 82 22.99 1.45 8.98
CA LEU A 82 23.44 2.70 8.37
C LEU A 82 22.69 2.99 7.06
N ARG A 83 22.53 2.01 6.16
CA ARG A 83 21.71 2.18 4.95
C ARG A 83 20.26 2.51 5.29
N ARG A 84 19.67 1.87 6.30
CA ARG A 84 18.32 2.19 6.74
C ARG A 84 18.20 3.62 7.27
N TYR A 85 19.19 4.09 8.05
CA TYR A 85 19.27 5.47 8.49
C TYR A 85 19.28 6.44 7.31
N GLU A 86 20.12 6.20 6.30
CA GLU A 86 20.18 7.01 5.08
C GLU A 86 18.82 7.03 4.35
N GLN A 87 18.15 5.87 4.22
CA GLN A 87 16.81 5.78 3.64
C GLN A 87 15.79 6.63 4.40
N ARG A 88 15.69 6.47 5.73
CA ARG A 88 14.78 7.26 6.57
C ARG A 88 15.12 8.74 6.55
N ARG A 89 16.39 9.12 6.50
CA ARG A 89 16.81 10.52 6.47
C ARG A 89 16.40 11.17 5.14
N ALA A 90 16.66 10.49 4.03
CA ALA A 90 16.25 10.94 2.71
C ALA A 90 14.71 11.03 2.61
N GLU A 91 13.99 10.01 3.08
CA GLU A 91 12.52 10.02 3.13
C GLU A 91 11.98 11.20 3.94
N PHE A 92 12.52 11.44 5.15
CA PHE A 92 12.09 12.54 6.00
C PHE A 92 12.28 13.91 5.32
N ALA A 93 13.43 14.11 4.66
CA ALA A 93 13.73 15.35 3.94
C ALA A 93 12.82 15.54 2.72
N THR A 94 12.69 14.52 1.86
CA THR A 94 11.90 14.57 0.63
C THR A 94 10.41 14.78 0.90
N LEU A 95 9.89 14.19 1.98
CA LEU A 95 8.45 14.26 2.28
C LEU A 95 8.04 15.49 3.08
N ARG A 96 8.98 16.32 3.57
CA ARG A 96 8.71 17.44 4.48
C ARG A 96 7.62 18.38 3.98
N ASP A 97 7.84 19.00 2.82
CA ASP A 97 6.89 20.01 2.30
C ASP A 97 5.51 19.42 2.05
N LYS A 98 5.46 18.14 1.64
CA LYS A 98 4.22 17.40 1.42
C LYS A 98 3.50 17.10 2.72
N MET A 99 4.21 16.59 3.74
CA MET A 99 3.62 16.33 5.05
C MET A 99 3.14 17.62 5.71
N ASP A 100 3.89 18.72 5.58
CA ASP A 100 3.48 20.03 6.08
C ASP A 100 2.23 20.54 5.33
N LEU A 101 2.13 20.30 4.02
CA LEU A 101 0.93 20.65 3.24
C LEU A 101 -0.30 19.84 3.69
N LEU A 102 -0.15 18.54 3.89
CA LEU A 102 -1.23 17.67 4.36
C LEU A 102 -1.72 18.07 5.76
N ALA A 103 -0.81 18.45 6.65
CA ALA A 103 -1.14 18.96 7.98
C ALA A 103 -1.85 20.32 7.92
N ARG A 104 -1.36 21.26 7.09
CA ARG A 104 -2.01 22.58 6.89
C ARG A 104 -3.43 22.49 6.33
N ARG A 105 -3.73 21.42 5.60
CA ARG A 105 -5.08 21.15 5.06
C ARG A 105 -5.98 20.37 6.03
N ASP A 106 -5.48 20.07 7.24
CA ASP A 106 -6.18 19.24 8.23
C ASP A 106 -6.55 17.84 7.67
N GLU A 107 -5.72 17.30 6.77
CA GLU A 107 -5.96 15.97 6.17
C GLU A 107 -5.22 14.88 6.95
N TYR A 108 -3.93 15.11 7.26
CA TYR A 108 -3.09 14.15 7.99
C TYR A 108 -2.12 14.86 8.92
N HIS A 109 -1.97 14.30 10.11
CA HIS A 109 -1.18 14.90 11.20
C HIS A 109 -0.11 13.94 11.69
N VAL A 110 1.05 14.46 12.07
CA VAL A 110 2.11 13.66 12.66
C VAL A 110 2.07 13.84 14.17
N VAL A 111 1.80 12.76 14.90
CA VAL A 111 1.78 12.71 16.36
C VAL A 111 2.79 11.67 16.80
N ASP A 112 3.78 12.09 17.58
CA ASP A 112 4.86 11.24 18.09
C ASP A 112 5.56 10.39 17.02
N GLY A 113 5.81 11.00 15.84
CA GLY A 113 6.47 10.35 14.72
C GLY A 113 5.59 9.40 13.91
N VAL A 114 4.28 9.35 14.16
CA VAL A 114 3.30 8.53 13.44
C VAL A 114 2.30 9.41 12.70
N VAL A 115 2.00 9.07 11.46
CA VAL A 115 0.99 9.75 10.65
C VAL A 115 -0.40 9.28 11.06
N HIS A 116 -1.30 10.22 11.26
CA HIS A 116 -2.70 10.02 11.62
C HIS A 116 -3.60 10.69 10.58
N GLY A 117 -4.83 10.19 10.44
CA GLY A 117 -5.90 10.81 9.65
C GLY A 117 -7.24 10.63 10.35
N TYR A 118 -8.30 11.22 9.81
CA TYR A 118 -9.63 11.13 10.41
C TYR A 118 -10.42 9.93 9.90
N ASP A 119 -11.05 9.18 10.81
CA ASP A 119 -12.00 8.15 10.45
C ASP A 119 -13.35 8.75 10.02
N ALA A 120 -14.29 7.90 9.57
CA ALA A 120 -15.62 8.34 9.13
C ALA A 120 -16.47 9.00 10.22
N ARG A 121 -16.03 8.99 11.48
CA ARG A 121 -16.67 9.67 12.61
C ARG A 121 -15.93 10.95 13.01
N GLY A 122 -14.93 11.37 12.22
CA GLY A 122 -14.09 12.53 12.51
C GLY A 122 -13.10 12.30 13.64
N ARG A 123 -12.82 11.05 14.03
CA ARG A 123 -11.83 10.75 15.08
C ARG A 123 -10.46 10.57 14.46
N LEU A 124 -9.47 11.23 15.03
CA LEU A 124 -8.07 11.05 14.62
C LEU A 124 -7.61 9.61 14.97
N GLN A 125 -7.13 8.89 13.96
CA GLN A 125 -6.66 7.51 14.06
C GLN A 125 -5.29 7.37 13.40
N PRO A 126 -4.39 6.52 13.92
CA PRO A 126 -3.11 6.29 13.28
C PRO A 126 -3.28 5.58 11.94
N LEU A 127 -2.40 5.87 11.00
CA LEU A 127 -2.32 5.15 9.74
C LEU A 127 -1.44 3.91 9.88
N THR A 128 -1.79 2.84 9.19
CA THR A 128 -1.06 1.57 9.14
C THR A 128 -0.91 1.07 7.70
N GLY A 129 -0.26 -0.07 7.51
CA GLY A 129 -0.11 -0.69 6.20
C GLY A 129 -1.45 -1.01 5.54
N ASP A 130 -1.55 -0.64 4.26
CA ASP A 130 -2.62 -0.99 3.34
C ASP A 130 -2.32 -2.32 2.61
N HIS A 131 -3.30 -2.82 1.85
CA HIS A 131 -3.17 -4.01 1.02
C HIS A 131 -2.98 -3.60 -0.44
N ASP A 132 -1.73 -3.56 -0.87
CA ASP A 132 -1.35 -3.27 -2.25
C ASP A 132 -1.78 -4.40 -3.20
N ILE A 133 -2.74 -4.11 -4.07
CA ILE A 133 -3.08 -5.03 -5.16
C ILE A 133 -1.97 -4.98 -6.20
N PHE A 134 -1.42 -6.15 -6.54
CA PHE A 134 -0.43 -6.30 -7.60
C PHE A 134 -1.11 -6.33 -8.98
N ASP A 135 -1.97 -7.31 -9.22
CA ASP A 135 -2.65 -7.51 -10.50
C ASP A 135 -4.10 -8.00 -10.29
N ILE A 136 -4.95 -7.78 -11.29
CA ILE A 136 -6.32 -8.28 -11.34
C ILE A 136 -6.66 -8.70 -12.77
N HIS A 137 -7.09 -9.94 -12.95
CA HIS A 137 -7.47 -10.47 -14.25
C HIS A 137 -8.71 -11.37 -14.16
N THR A 138 -9.26 -11.76 -15.31
CA THR A 138 -10.36 -12.75 -15.35
C THR A 138 -9.87 -14.12 -14.89
N SER A 139 -10.80 -15.01 -14.55
CA SER A 139 -10.51 -16.44 -14.33
C SER A 139 -9.74 -17.08 -15.49
N GLY A 140 -10.01 -16.66 -16.73
CA GLY A 140 -9.28 -17.07 -17.94
C GLY A 140 -7.94 -16.38 -18.19
N GLY A 141 -7.44 -15.56 -17.27
CA GLY A 141 -6.13 -14.89 -17.39
C GLY A 141 -6.11 -13.62 -18.23
N THR A 142 -7.26 -13.17 -18.76
CA THR A 142 -7.34 -11.96 -19.58
C THR A 142 -7.43 -10.69 -18.74
N VAL A 143 -6.88 -9.60 -19.26
CA VAL A 143 -6.98 -8.27 -18.65
C VAL A 143 -8.45 -7.87 -18.53
N LEU A 144 -8.86 -7.36 -17.36
CA LEU A 144 -10.22 -6.86 -17.17
C LEU A 144 -10.53 -5.70 -18.13
N GLY A 145 -11.79 -5.55 -18.53
CA GLY A 145 -12.29 -4.31 -19.14
C GLY A 145 -12.34 -3.17 -18.12
N GLU A 146 -12.37 -1.91 -18.58
CA GLU A 146 -12.29 -0.74 -17.71
C GLU A 146 -13.42 -0.69 -16.67
N ARG A 147 -14.66 -0.90 -17.10
CA ARG A 147 -15.82 -0.93 -16.21
C ARG A 147 -15.72 -2.02 -15.14
N ARG A 148 -15.26 -3.22 -15.51
CA ARG A 148 -15.08 -4.34 -14.57
C ARG A 148 -13.97 -4.04 -13.56
N TYR A 149 -12.84 -3.51 -14.04
CA TYR A 149 -11.73 -3.12 -13.17
C TYR A 149 -12.15 -2.07 -12.13
N ARG A 150 -12.80 -0.98 -12.57
CA ARG A 150 -13.29 0.05 -11.64
C ARG A 150 -14.27 -0.54 -10.63
N HIS A 151 -15.23 -1.35 -11.09
CA HIS A 151 -16.18 -2.00 -10.20
C HIS A 151 -15.49 -2.87 -9.14
N ALA A 152 -14.47 -3.64 -9.51
CA ALA A 152 -13.69 -4.45 -8.57
C ALA A 152 -12.96 -3.59 -7.53
N ILE A 153 -12.19 -2.57 -7.96
CA ILE A 153 -11.48 -1.66 -7.05
C ILE A 153 -12.45 -0.94 -6.11
N THR A 154 -13.53 -0.36 -6.64
CA THR A 154 -14.55 0.34 -5.84
C THR A 154 -15.22 -0.59 -4.84
N THR A 155 -15.53 -1.83 -5.23
CA THR A 155 -16.06 -2.84 -4.31
C THR A 155 -15.06 -3.11 -3.19
N MET A 156 -13.77 -3.24 -3.52
CA MET A 156 -12.74 -3.53 -2.53
C MET A 156 -12.55 -2.40 -1.51
N VAL A 157 -12.52 -1.15 -1.98
CA VAL A 157 -12.47 0.04 -1.12
C VAL A 157 -13.72 0.13 -0.24
N ASN A 158 -14.92 -0.03 -0.82
CA ASN A 158 -16.19 0.11 -0.10
C ASN A 158 -16.40 -0.96 0.98
N LEU A 159 -15.91 -2.18 0.76
CA LEU A 159 -15.93 -3.25 1.77
C LEU A 159 -14.89 -3.05 2.89
N ARG A 160 -14.12 -1.95 2.85
CA ARG A 160 -13.12 -1.55 3.85
C ARG A 160 -12.13 -2.67 4.14
N MET A 161 -11.66 -3.34 3.09
CA MET A 161 -10.72 -4.45 3.25
C MET A 161 -9.26 -4.00 3.32
N GLY A 162 -8.97 -2.70 3.49
CA GLY A 162 -7.60 -2.18 3.58
C GLY A 162 -6.96 -1.84 2.22
N VAL A 163 -7.71 -1.91 1.12
CA VAL A 163 -7.29 -1.43 -0.21
C VAL A 163 -7.60 0.07 -0.29
N THR A 164 -6.64 0.86 -0.78
CA THR A 164 -6.79 2.33 -0.90
C THR A 164 -6.60 2.86 -2.32
N HIS A 165 -6.06 2.05 -3.24
CA HIS A 165 -5.83 2.44 -4.63
C HIS A 165 -5.95 1.24 -5.59
N GLY A 166 -5.77 1.53 -6.88
CA GLY A 166 -5.81 0.54 -7.96
C GLY A 166 -4.66 -0.47 -7.91
N ALA A 167 -4.76 -1.51 -8.74
CA ALA A 167 -3.74 -2.52 -8.90
C ALA A 167 -2.49 -1.96 -9.59
N HIS A 168 -1.31 -2.38 -9.11
CA HIS A 168 -0.01 -1.96 -9.60
C HIS A 168 0.13 -2.13 -11.12
N MET A 169 -0.25 -3.28 -11.67
CA MET A 169 -0.15 -3.56 -13.11
C MET A 169 -1.05 -2.67 -14.00
N PHE A 170 -2.04 -1.99 -13.41
CA PHE A 170 -2.92 -1.04 -14.09
C PHE A 170 -2.45 0.42 -13.93
N TRP A 171 -1.40 0.68 -13.14
CA TRP A 171 -0.83 2.01 -13.01
C TRP A 171 -0.07 2.39 -14.28
N ASN A 172 -0.36 3.57 -14.84
CA ASN A 172 0.35 4.11 -15.99
C ASN A 172 1.37 5.17 -15.54
N PRO A 173 2.66 4.80 -15.35
CA PRO A 173 3.67 5.74 -14.90
C PRO A 173 3.92 6.83 -15.96
N THR A 174 3.83 8.10 -15.55
CA THR A 174 3.95 9.25 -16.45
C THR A 174 5.32 9.91 -16.39
N THR A 175 6.11 9.66 -15.34
CA THR A 175 7.47 10.16 -15.18
C THR A 175 8.52 9.04 -15.19
N ALA A 176 9.80 9.39 -15.38
CA ALA A 176 10.90 8.42 -15.28
C ALA A 176 11.04 7.82 -13.88
N ALA A 177 10.81 8.63 -12.83
CA ALA A 177 10.81 8.17 -11.45
C ALA A 177 9.67 7.18 -11.18
N ASP A 178 8.46 7.49 -11.65
CA ASP A 178 7.31 6.58 -11.55
C ASP A 178 7.55 5.27 -12.30
N ARG A 179 8.17 5.35 -13.48
CA ARG A 179 8.54 4.17 -14.27
C ARG A 179 9.52 3.28 -13.51
N ALA A 180 10.55 3.85 -12.89
CA ALA A 180 11.50 3.10 -12.09
C ALA A 180 10.82 2.40 -10.89
N ILE A 181 9.86 3.07 -10.24
CA ILE A 181 9.06 2.47 -9.16
C ILE A 181 8.19 1.34 -9.70
N PHE A 182 7.51 1.58 -10.83
CA PHE A 182 6.67 0.59 -11.50
C PHE A 182 7.46 -0.68 -11.78
N GLU A 183 8.59 -0.56 -12.46
CA GLU A 183 9.45 -1.68 -12.87
C GLU A 183 10.04 -2.41 -11.66
N SER A 184 10.50 -1.68 -10.64
CA SER A 184 11.03 -2.28 -9.41
C SER A 184 10.01 -3.20 -8.72
N ILE A 185 8.74 -2.81 -8.68
CA ILE A 185 7.69 -3.62 -8.05
C ILE A 185 7.24 -4.74 -8.99
N ALA A 186 7.06 -4.44 -10.28
CA ALA A 186 6.56 -5.42 -11.25
C ALA A 186 7.53 -6.59 -11.48
N LEU A 187 8.83 -6.32 -11.43
CA LEU A 187 9.89 -7.33 -11.59
C LEU A 187 10.26 -8.03 -10.28
N GLY A 188 9.78 -7.54 -9.13
CA GLY A 188 10.10 -8.07 -7.81
C GLY A 188 9.56 -9.48 -7.56
N ASP A 189 10.44 -10.36 -7.05
CA ASP A 189 10.21 -11.78 -6.75
C ASP A 189 9.49 -12.06 -5.43
N GLY A 190 9.11 -11.00 -4.69
CA GLY A 190 8.41 -11.14 -3.42
C GLY A 190 7.09 -11.92 -3.56
N PRO A 191 6.77 -12.81 -2.59
CA PRO A 191 5.58 -13.63 -2.64
C PRO A 191 4.32 -12.77 -2.60
N LYS A 192 3.32 -13.20 -3.36
CA LYS A 192 2.00 -12.58 -3.47
C LYS A 192 0.95 -13.58 -3.00
N LEU A 193 -0.12 -13.08 -2.41
CA LEU A 193 -1.33 -13.85 -2.14
C LEU A 193 -2.23 -13.76 -3.36
N ARG A 194 -2.67 -14.90 -3.87
CA ARG A 194 -3.63 -15.00 -4.97
C ARG A 194 -4.96 -15.49 -4.43
N PHE A 195 -6.01 -14.74 -4.74
CA PHE A 195 -7.40 -15.10 -4.43
C PHE A 195 -8.08 -15.57 -5.73
N HIS A 196 -8.62 -16.78 -5.69
CA HIS A 196 -9.22 -17.43 -6.85
C HIS A 196 -10.75 -17.32 -6.84
N PRO A 197 -11.41 -17.37 -8.02
CA PRO A 197 -12.87 -17.38 -8.13
C PRO A 197 -13.56 -18.55 -7.42
N ASP A 198 -12.88 -19.67 -7.22
CA ASP A 198 -13.40 -20.82 -6.48
C ASP A 198 -13.38 -20.63 -4.94
N GLY A 199 -12.94 -19.46 -4.48
CA GLY A 199 -12.83 -19.11 -3.07
C GLY A 199 -11.53 -19.57 -2.42
N THR A 200 -10.63 -20.26 -3.15
CA THR A 200 -9.33 -20.66 -2.61
C THR A 200 -8.35 -19.49 -2.56
N MET A 201 -7.31 -19.63 -1.75
CA MET A 201 -6.21 -18.68 -1.64
C MET A 201 -4.88 -19.43 -1.69
N THR A 202 -3.95 -18.96 -2.52
CA THR A 202 -2.60 -19.54 -2.65
C THR A 202 -1.54 -18.45 -2.50
N SER A 203 -0.29 -18.84 -2.24
CA SER A 203 0.86 -17.92 -2.21
C SER A 203 1.92 -18.32 -3.23
N GLY A 204 2.49 -17.36 -3.93
CA GLY A 204 3.54 -17.64 -4.92
C GLY A 204 4.07 -16.38 -5.60
N ASP A 205 4.99 -16.58 -6.54
CA ASP A 205 5.56 -15.52 -7.38
C ASP A 205 4.68 -15.33 -8.63
N TYR A 206 3.56 -14.64 -8.46
CA TYR A 206 2.57 -14.40 -9.53
C TYR A 206 2.95 -13.25 -10.47
N ARG A 207 4.23 -13.13 -10.85
CA ARG A 207 4.66 -12.14 -11.84
C ARG A 207 4.10 -12.48 -13.23
N ARG A 208 3.73 -11.45 -14.00
CA ARG A 208 3.39 -11.60 -15.41
C ARG A 208 4.67 -11.82 -16.23
N THR A 209 4.58 -12.58 -17.32
CA THR A 209 5.69 -12.76 -18.27
C THR A 209 6.07 -11.46 -18.97
N ASP A 210 5.14 -10.52 -19.09
CA ASP A 210 5.31 -9.17 -19.65
C ASP A 210 5.38 -8.07 -18.58
N ALA A 211 5.74 -8.40 -17.33
CA ALA A 211 5.60 -7.52 -16.16
C ALA A 211 6.30 -6.15 -16.27
N ALA A 212 7.32 -5.99 -17.13
CA ALA A 212 7.97 -4.69 -17.37
C ALA A 212 7.07 -3.70 -18.12
N THR A 213 5.94 -4.14 -18.69
CA THR A 213 5.02 -3.29 -19.44
C THR A 213 3.73 -3.10 -18.66
N PRO A 214 3.38 -1.85 -18.26
CA PRO A 214 2.06 -1.56 -17.73
C PRO A 214 0.97 -1.99 -18.69
N ILE A 215 -0.18 -2.40 -18.16
CA ILE A 215 -1.37 -2.62 -18.98
C ILE A 215 -1.78 -1.28 -19.59
N ARG A 216 -1.33 -1.00 -20.82
CA ARG A 216 -1.62 0.26 -21.52
C ARG A 216 -3.12 0.35 -21.79
N ARG A 217 -3.77 1.33 -21.18
CA ARG A 217 -5.10 1.80 -21.60
C ARG A 217 -5.02 3.25 -22.04
N ARG A 218 -5.75 3.61 -23.11
CA ARG A 218 -6.12 5.00 -23.40
C ARG A 218 -7.15 5.42 -22.34
N VAL A 219 -6.71 5.97 -21.21
CA VAL A 219 -7.62 6.60 -20.23
C VAL A 219 -7.02 7.93 -19.80
N PRO A 220 -7.77 9.05 -19.91
CA PRO A 220 -7.28 10.36 -19.54
C PRO A 220 -7.20 10.53 -18.01
N ALA A 221 -6.28 11.38 -17.56
CA ALA A 221 -5.69 11.46 -16.22
C ALA A 221 -6.62 11.84 -15.04
N HIS A 222 -7.94 11.88 -15.19
CA HIS A 222 -8.86 12.52 -14.23
C HIS A 222 -9.69 11.57 -13.36
N LEU A 223 -9.13 10.42 -12.97
CA LEU A 223 -9.72 9.56 -11.92
C LEU A 223 -8.81 9.34 -10.71
N GLU A 224 -7.82 10.22 -10.50
CA GLU A 224 -7.00 10.28 -9.27
C GLU A 224 -7.76 10.80 -8.03
N ALA A 225 -9.05 11.17 -8.16
CA ALA A 225 -9.88 11.62 -7.03
C ALA A 225 -11.26 10.97 -7.09
N VAL A 226 -11.42 9.83 -6.41
CA VAL A 226 -12.75 9.35 -6.00
C VAL A 226 -12.70 8.98 -4.52
N ALA A 227 -12.80 10.02 -3.70
CA ALA A 227 -13.43 9.99 -2.39
C ALA A 227 -13.88 11.43 -2.12
N VAL A 228 -15.15 11.72 -2.41
CA VAL A 228 -15.89 12.82 -1.76
C VAL A 228 -16.45 12.26 -0.47
#